data_AF-A0A1H9J147-F1
#
_entry.id   AF-A0A1H9J147-F1
#
_cell.length_a   1.000
_cell.length_b   1.000
_cell.length_c   1.000
_cell.angle_alpha   90.00
_cell.angle_beta   90.00
_cell.angle_gamma   90.00
#
_symmetry.space_group_name_H-M   'P 1'
#
loop_
_entity.id
_entity.type
_entity.pdbx_description
1 polymer ?
#
loop_
_entity_poly.entity_id
_entity_poly.type
_entity_poly.pdbx_seq_one_letter_code
_entity_poly.pdbx_strand_id
1 'polypeptide(L)'
;MIAHRLSILGHPQRLALFRLLMRRYPDHVPASELARALGLKPNTLSVYIGALMQAGLVDQERAGTSLRYAIRLDSTRETFDYLLHDCCRGRPDICTPLVMDGPAADAAGRKFKVLFLCTGNSARSIMAETILRAVAGDRFDVWSAGTRPRSALNPDAVALLQQKGHDTATLEAKSMTVFQTPDAPDFDFVFTVCDQAANEDCPAWQGQPISSHWGLPDPAAVTGADAERALAFHQTYGALLHRIRAFAALPVTSLDRIALQRAVDDIAAQKGFAA
;
A
#
# COMPACT_ATOMS: atom_id res chain seq x y z
N MET A 1 -6.08 -29.78 4.90
CA MET A 1 -6.17 -28.31 5.09
C MET A 1 -5.72 -27.53 3.84
N ILE A 2 -4.54 -27.79 3.27
CA ILE A 2 -4.04 -27.03 2.10
C ILE A 2 -4.89 -27.21 0.83
N ALA A 3 -5.24 -28.46 0.46
CA ALA A 3 -6.11 -28.71 -0.70
C ALA A 3 -7.47 -27.98 -0.61
N HIS A 4 -8.01 -27.82 0.61
CA HIS A 4 -9.21 -27.03 0.85
C HIS A 4 -8.96 -25.53 0.58
N ARG A 5 -7.88 -24.94 1.13
CA ARG A 5 -7.48 -23.54 0.86
C ARG A 5 -7.35 -23.26 -0.65
N LEU A 6 -6.68 -24.16 -1.39
CA LEU A 6 -6.51 -24.03 -2.85
C LEU A 6 -7.85 -24.14 -3.60
N SER A 7 -8.72 -25.07 -3.20
CA SER A 7 -10.08 -25.18 -3.77
C SER A 7 -10.90 -23.92 -3.52
N ILE A 8 -10.79 -23.30 -2.34
CA ILE A 8 -11.42 -22.03 -2.03
C ILE A 8 -10.85 -20.92 -2.93
N LEU A 9 -9.53 -20.80 -3.04
CA LEU A 9 -8.88 -19.78 -3.87
C LEU A 9 -9.10 -19.98 -5.38
N GLY A 10 -9.49 -21.18 -5.84
CA GLY A 10 -9.79 -21.45 -7.24
C GLY A 10 -11.00 -20.70 -7.83
N HIS A 11 -11.83 -20.06 -7.00
CA HIS A 11 -12.96 -19.25 -7.50
C HIS A 11 -12.52 -17.80 -7.76
N PRO A 12 -12.74 -17.23 -8.97
CA PRO A 12 -12.23 -15.92 -9.34
C PRO A 12 -12.55 -14.79 -8.36
N GLN A 13 -13.80 -14.71 -7.88
CA GLN A 13 -14.22 -13.66 -6.96
C GLN A 13 -13.69 -13.85 -5.52
N ARG A 14 -13.44 -15.10 -5.09
CA ARG A 14 -12.82 -15.37 -3.78
C ARG A 14 -11.34 -15.00 -3.82
N LEU A 15 -10.67 -15.29 -4.94
CA LEU A 15 -9.31 -14.85 -5.19
C LEU A 15 -9.21 -13.32 -5.27
N ALA A 16 -10.16 -12.65 -5.93
CA ALA A 16 -10.19 -11.19 -5.99
C ALA A 16 -10.33 -10.56 -4.58
N LEU A 17 -11.21 -11.11 -3.74
CA LEU A 17 -11.35 -10.70 -2.35
C LEU A 17 -10.08 -10.95 -1.53
N PHE A 18 -9.46 -12.12 -1.68
CA PHE A 18 -8.20 -12.44 -1.03
C PHE A 18 -7.07 -11.47 -1.44
N ARG A 19 -6.94 -11.18 -2.75
CA ARG A 19 -5.94 -10.24 -3.29
C ARG A 19 -6.17 -8.82 -2.78
N LEU A 20 -7.43 -8.39 -2.68
CA LEU A 20 -7.77 -7.09 -2.10
C LEU A 20 -7.34 -7.02 -0.64
N LEU A 21 -7.71 -8.00 0.19
CA LEU A 21 -7.32 -8.02 1.61
C LEU A 21 -5.81 -8.08 1.80
N MET A 22 -5.08 -8.77 0.91
CA MET A 22 -3.61 -8.74 0.88
C MET A 22 -3.05 -7.34 0.65
N ARG A 23 -3.60 -6.59 -0.32
CA ARG A 23 -3.17 -5.20 -0.58
C ARG A 23 -3.52 -4.23 0.55
N ARG A 24 -4.53 -4.56 1.35
CA ARG A 24 -4.99 -3.74 2.48
C ARG A 24 -4.27 -4.07 3.79
N TYR A 25 -3.47 -5.14 3.84
CA TYR A 25 -2.71 -5.47 5.03
C TYR A 25 -1.81 -4.29 5.45
N PRO A 26 -1.74 -3.93 6.75
CA PRO A 26 -2.31 -4.62 7.92
C PRO A 26 -3.74 -4.22 8.32
N ASP A 27 -4.45 -3.43 7.52
CA ASP A 27 -5.76 -2.89 7.87
C ASP A 27 -6.86 -3.96 7.92
N HIS A 28 -7.79 -3.75 8.86
CA HIS A 28 -9.06 -4.49 8.92
C HIS A 28 -10.14 -3.70 8.17
N VAL A 29 -10.64 -4.27 7.08
CA VAL A 29 -11.51 -3.60 6.12
C VAL A 29 -12.99 -3.94 6.36
N PRO A 30 -13.91 -2.96 6.42
CA PRO A 30 -15.32 -3.24 6.62
C PRO A 30 -15.96 -3.94 5.41
N ALA A 31 -16.94 -4.82 5.66
CA ALA A 31 -17.66 -5.54 4.59
C ALA A 31 -18.26 -4.60 3.52
N SER A 32 -18.77 -3.44 3.92
CA SER A 32 -19.37 -2.48 2.99
C SER A 32 -18.37 -1.93 1.97
N GLU A 33 -17.11 -1.74 2.39
CA GLU A 33 -16.03 -1.29 1.51
C GLU A 33 -15.58 -2.41 0.57
N LEU A 34 -15.41 -3.64 1.09
CA LEU A 34 -15.08 -4.81 0.28
C LEU A 34 -16.12 -5.07 -0.81
N ALA A 35 -17.40 -4.99 -0.45
CA ALA A 35 -18.52 -5.15 -1.39
C ALA A 35 -18.45 -4.11 -2.51
N ARG A 36 -18.22 -2.84 -2.13
CA ARG A 36 -18.15 -1.73 -3.09
C ARG A 36 -16.94 -1.87 -4.02
N ALA A 37 -15.78 -2.19 -3.48
CA ALA A 37 -14.54 -2.32 -4.24
C ALA A 37 -14.61 -3.45 -5.29
N LEU A 38 -15.28 -4.56 -4.95
CA LEU A 38 -15.42 -5.72 -5.85
C LEU A 38 -16.72 -5.70 -6.67
N GLY A 39 -17.60 -4.72 -6.46
CA GLY A 39 -18.92 -4.67 -7.11
C GLY A 39 -19.84 -5.85 -6.71
N LEU A 40 -19.68 -6.39 -5.51
CA LEU A 40 -20.43 -7.58 -5.04
C LEU A 40 -21.66 -7.19 -4.22
N LYS A 41 -22.73 -7.98 -4.34
CA LYS A 41 -23.91 -7.88 -3.46
C LYS A 41 -23.53 -8.32 -2.02
N PRO A 42 -24.11 -7.72 -0.97
CA PRO A 42 -23.79 -8.07 0.43
C PRO A 42 -23.89 -9.56 0.75
N ASN A 43 -24.97 -10.23 0.32
CA ASN A 43 -25.15 -11.67 0.56
C ASN A 43 -24.06 -12.52 -0.09
N THR A 44 -23.67 -12.16 -1.32
CA THR A 44 -22.59 -12.85 -2.04
C THR A 44 -21.25 -12.65 -1.36
N LEU A 45 -20.96 -11.42 -0.91
CA LEU A 45 -19.74 -11.13 -0.16
C LEU A 45 -19.68 -11.96 1.13
N SER A 46 -20.77 -12.01 1.91
CA SER A 46 -20.82 -12.80 3.15
C SER A 46 -20.51 -14.28 2.91
N VAL A 47 -21.01 -14.86 1.81
CA VAL A 47 -20.71 -16.24 1.42
C VAL A 47 -19.22 -16.41 1.10
N TYR A 48 -18.61 -15.49 0.35
CA TYR A 48 -17.19 -15.57 -0.02
C TYR A 48 -16.26 -15.35 1.16
N ILE A 49 -16.56 -14.38 2.02
CA ILE A 49 -15.86 -14.16 3.28
C ILE A 49 -15.97 -15.39 4.17
N GLY A 50 -17.18 -15.94 4.35
CA GLY A 50 -17.39 -17.14 5.16
C GLY A 50 -16.55 -18.32 4.68
N ALA A 51 -16.46 -18.54 3.36
CA ALA A 51 -15.61 -19.57 2.79
C ALA A 51 -14.11 -19.34 3.05
N LEU A 52 -13.63 -18.09 2.93
CA LEU A 52 -12.23 -17.75 3.23
C LEU A 52 -11.90 -17.87 4.72
N MET A 53 -12.84 -17.52 5.60
CA MET A 53 -12.72 -17.70 7.06
C MET A 53 -12.69 -19.18 7.44
N GLN A 54 -13.56 -20.01 6.84
CA GLN A 54 -13.55 -21.47 7.05
C GLN A 54 -12.23 -22.11 6.58
N ALA A 55 -11.60 -21.55 5.53
CA ALA A 55 -10.27 -21.96 5.07
C ALA A 55 -9.13 -21.43 5.96
N GLY A 56 -9.43 -20.57 6.94
CA GLY A 56 -8.47 -19.93 7.83
C GLY A 56 -7.61 -18.85 7.16
N LEU A 57 -8.00 -18.36 5.98
CA LEU A 57 -7.25 -17.37 5.20
C LEU A 57 -7.59 -15.92 5.59
N VAL A 58 -8.76 -15.70 6.18
CA VAL A 58 -9.27 -14.37 6.58
C VAL A 58 -9.68 -14.43 8.05
N ASP A 59 -9.40 -13.37 8.78
CA ASP A 59 -9.89 -13.15 10.14
C ASP A 59 -10.96 -12.07 10.19
N GLN A 60 -11.70 -12.03 11.28
CA GLN A 60 -12.76 -11.06 11.54
C GLN A 60 -12.59 -10.42 12.92
N GLU A 61 -12.70 -9.11 12.96
CA GLU A 61 -12.77 -8.33 14.20
C GLU A 61 -14.08 -7.53 14.23
N ARG A 62 -14.64 -7.36 15.44
CA ARG A 62 -15.80 -6.50 15.66
C ARG A 62 -15.34 -5.13 16.15
N ALA A 63 -15.52 -4.12 15.29
CA ALA A 63 -15.30 -2.72 15.62
C ALA A 63 -16.65 -2.00 15.79
N GLY A 64 -17.12 -1.95 17.04
CA GLY A 64 -18.42 -1.39 17.40
C GLY A 64 -19.58 -2.19 16.78
N THR A 65 -20.33 -1.55 15.89
CA THR A 65 -21.46 -2.18 15.17
C THR A 65 -21.06 -2.81 13.84
N SER A 66 -19.80 -2.62 13.40
CA SER A 66 -19.30 -3.10 12.11
C SER A 66 -18.35 -4.28 12.26
N LEU A 67 -18.45 -5.23 11.33
CA LEU A 67 -17.48 -6.32 11.18
C LEU A 67 -16.42 -5.90 10.18
N ARG A 68 -15.16 -6.10 10.55
CA ARG A 68 -13.99 -5.82 9.73
C ARG A 68 -13.18 -7.08 9.51
N TYR A 69 -12.54 -7.16 8.36
CA TYR A 69 -11.87 -8.37 7.89
C TYR A 69 -10.44 -8.06 7.50
N ALA A 70 -9.53 -8.95 7.87
CA ALA A 70 -8.12 -8.85 7.51
C ALA A 70 -7.61 -10.21 7.03
N ILE A 71 -6.52 -10.19 6.28
CA ILE A 71 -5.87 -11.41 5.84
C ILE A 71 -5.09 -12.07 6.99
N ARG A 72 -5.11 -13.40 7.06
CA ARG A 72 -4.25 -14.17 7.96
C ARG A 72 -2.94 -14.53 7.25
N LEU A 73 -1.88 -13.80 7.56
CA LEU A 73 -0.57 -14.00 6.93
C LEU A 73 0.03 -15.37 7.26
N ASP A 74 -0.09 -15.86 8.49
CA ASP A 74 0.48 -17.16 8.89
C ASP A 74 -0.11 -18.31 8.05
N SER A 75 -1.45 -18.40 7.98
CA SER A 75 -2.15 -19.38 7.16
C SER A 75 -1.80 -19.26 5.67
N THR A 76 -1.57 -18.04 5.20
CA THR A 76 -1.16 -17.83 3.80
C THR A 76 0.26 -18.36 3.57
N ARG A 77 1.19 -18.01 4.47
CA ARG A 77 2.58 -18.47 4.42
C ARG A 77 2.65 -20.00 4.41
N GLU A 78 1.93 -20.67 5.31
CA GLU A 78 1.81 -22.13 5.32
C GLU A 78 1.36 -22.72 3.96
N THR A 79 0.46 -22.01 3.27
CA THR A 79 -0.08 -22.46 1.98
C THR A 79 0.97 -22.38 0.88
N PHE A 80 1.76 -21.30 0.86
CA PHE A 80 2.89 -21.17 -0.07
C PHE A 80 4.04 -22.10 0.28
N ASP A 81 4.36 -22.25 1.57
CA ASP A 81 5.42 -23.15 2.04
C ASP A 81 5.13 -24.59 1.61
N TYR A 82 3.89 -25.06 1.72
CA TYR A 82 3.49 -26.38 1.21
C TYR A 82 3.68 -26.49 -0.32
N LEU A 83 3.25 -25.47 -1.09
CA LEU A 83 3.40 -25.51 -2.54
C LEU A 83 4.88 -25.56 -2.96
N LEU A 84 5.72 -24.71 -2.36
CA LEU A 84 7.12 -24.58 -2.73
C LEU A 84 7.99 -25.73 -2.19
N HIS A 85 7.85 -26.07 -0.91
CA HIS A 85 8.74 -27.02 -0.25
C HIS A 85 8.23 -28.45 -0.32
N ASP A 86 6.92 -28.69 -0.12
CA ASP A 86 6.40 -30.06 -0.09
C ASP A 86 6.02 -30.55 -1.50
N CYS A 87 5.30 -29.72 -2.26
CA CYS A 87 4.81 -30.08 -3.59
C CYS A 87 5.89 -29.95 -4.66
N CYS A 88 6.57 -28.79 -4.74
CA CYS A 88 7.67 -28.56 -5.66
C CYS A 88 9.02 -29.09 -5.15
N ARG A 89 9.07 -29.70 -3.95
CA ARG A 89 10.28 -30.29 -3.34
C ARG A 89 11.44 -29.30 -3.19
N GLY A 90 11.14 -28.01 -3.01
CA GLY A 90 12.16 -26.96 -2.86
C GLY A 90 13.03 -26.77 -4.10
N ARG A 91 12.54 -27.17 -5.28
CA ARG A 91 13.22 -27.03 -6.56
C ARG A 91 13.58 -25.55 -6.82
N PRO A 92 14.87 -25.18 -6.90
CA PRO A 92 15.30 -23.79 -7.07
C PRO A 92 14.81 -23.15 -8.38
N ASP A 93 14.55 -23.97 -9.41
CA ASP A 93 14.00 -23.53 -10.69
C ASP A 93 12.50 -23.12 -10.61
N ILE A 94 11.78 -23.57 -9.58
CA ILE A 94 10.33 -23.33 -9.41
C ILE A 94 10.04 -22.34 -8.28
N CYS A 95 10.87 -22.29 -7.24
CA CYS A 95 10.65 -21.46 -6.05
C CYS A 95 10.82 -19.95 -6.28
N THR A 96 10.61 -19.50 -7.53
CA THR A 96 11.02 -18.24 -8.15
C THR A 96 12.51 -18.26 -8.47
N PRO A 97 12.97 -17.59 -9.55
CA PRO A 97 14.25 -16.92 -9.48
C PRO A 97 14.11 -15.90 -8.34
N LEU A 98 14.36 -16.32 -7.10
CA LEU A 98 14.70 -15.39 -6.04
C LEU A 98 15.99 -14.73 -6.54
N VAL A 99 15.86 -13.63 -7.25
CA VAL A 99 16.81 -12.54 -7.11
C VAL A 99 16.74 -12.21 -5.62
N MET A 100 17.59 -12.91 -4.86
CA MET A 100 17.95 -12.63 -3.48
C MET A 100 18.85 -11.41 -3.40
N ASP A 101 18.84 -10.57 -4.42
CA ASP A 101 19.22 -9.19 -4.22
C ASP A 101 17.99 -8.56 -3.58
N GLY A 102 18.14 -8.05 -2.36
CA GLY A 102 17.24 -6.99 -1.88
C GLY A 102 17.24 -5.82 -2.88
N PRO A 103 16.75 -4.62 -2.53
CA PRO A 103 17.18 -3.47 -3.31
C PRO A 103 18.72 -3.51 -3.33
N ALA A 104 19.30 -3.78 -4.50
CA ALA A 104 20.65 -4.36 -4.59
C ALA A 104 21.58 -3.65 -3.62
N ALA A 105 22.11 -4.39 -2.64
CA ALA A 105 23.13 -3.89 -1.72
C ALA A 105 24.37 -3.39 -2.50
N ASP A 106 24.47 -3.77 -3.77
CA ASP A 106 25.46 -3.30 -4.73
C ASP A 106 24.99 -2.04 -5.48
N ALA A 107 25.04 -0.91 -4.78
CA ALA A 107 25.67 0.30 -5.30
C ALA A 107 25.78 1.30 -4.15
N ALA A 108 26.90 1.23 -3.42
CA ALA A 108 27.30 2.32 -2.55
C ALA A 108 27.22 3.65 -3.33
N GLY A 109 26.20 4.45 -3.04
CA GLY A 109 25.97 5.74 -3.68
C GLY A 109 24.75 5.87 -4.61
N ARG A 110 23.95 4.82 -4.87
CA ARG A 110 22.67 5.01 -5.58
C ARG A 110 21.55 5.41 -4.61
N LYS A 111 20.65 6.28 -5.07
CA LYS A 111 19.41 6.59 -4.34
C LYS A 111 18.38 5.47 -4.55
N PHE A 112 17.59 5.19 -3.52
CA PHE A 112 16.47 4.26 -3.61
C PHE A 112 15.27 4.93 -4.26
N LYS A 113 14.57 4.22 -5.14
CA LYS A 113 13.45 4.75 -5.90
C LYS A 113 12.12 4.43 -5.20
N VAL A 114 11.33 5.46 -4.90
CA VAL A 114 10.08 5.35 -4.14
C VAL A 114 8.91 5.93 -4.94
N LEU A 115 7.81 5.18 -5.02
CA LEU A 115 6.55 5.63 -5.62
C LEU A 115 5.43 5.71 -4.61
N PHE A 116 4.80 6.88 -4.48
CA PHE A 116 3.58 7.07 -3.71
C PHE A 116 2.33 7.06 -4.60
N LEU A 117 1.41 6.13 -4.33
CA LEU A 117 0.17 5.97 -5.07
C LEU A 117 -1.03 6.47 -4.28
N CYS A 118 -1.85 7.28 -4.92
CA CYS A 118 -3.21 7.51 -4.44
C CYS A 118 -4.20 7.46 -5.62
N THR A 119 -5.47 7.75 -5.39
CA THR A 119 -6.47 7.74 -6.45
C THR A 119 -6.27 8.94 -7.38
N GLY A 120 -6.31 10.16 -6.82
CA GLY A 120 -6.37 11.40 -7.60
C GLY A 120 -5.02 12.05 -7.92
N ASN A 121 -3.92 11.61 -7.31
CA ASN A 121 -2.61 12.28 -7.33
C ASN A 121 -2.66 13.81 -7.23
N SER A 122 -3.49 14.30 -6.31
CA SER A 122 -3.71 15.74 -6.14
C SER A 122 -3.37 16.26 -4.75
N ALA A 123 -3.40 15.40 -3.72
CA ALA A 123 -3.19 15.81 -2.32
C ALA A 123 -2.25 14.85 -1.57
N ARG A 124 -2.74 13.69 -1.11
CA ARG A 124 -1.99 12.76 -0.24
C ARG A 124 -0.65 12.30 -0.80
N SER A 125 -0.63 11.77 -2.03
CA SER A 125 0.62 11.28 -2.64
C SER A 125 1.57 12.42 -3.02
N ILE A 126 1.04 13.61 -3.32
CA ILE A 126 1.82 14.83 -3.57
C ILE A 126 2.50 15.31 -2.28
N MET A 127 1.77 15.33 -1.16
CA MET A 127 2.33 15.60 0.16
C MET A 127 3.41 14.58 0.51
N ALA A 128 3.15 13.28 0.29
CA ALA A 128 4.11 12.22 0.59
C ALA A 128 5.41 12.33 -0.23
N GLU A 129 5.30 12.56 -1.55
CA GLU A 129 6.45 12.80 -2.43
C GLU A 129 7.30 13.96 -1.93
N THR A 130 6.64 15.09 -1.64
CA THR A 130 7.30 16.32 -1.21
C THR A 130 8.00 16.15 0.13
N ILE A 131 7.33 15.51 1.10
CA ILE A 131 7.89 15.27 2.44
C ILE A 131 9.13 14.37 2.36
N LEU A 132 9.07 13.26 1.63
CA LEU A 132 10.23 12.34 1.55
C LEU A 132 11.41 13.00 0.84
N ARG A 133 11.16 13.74 -0.25
CA ARG A 133 12.19 14.52 -0.94
C ARG A 133 12.86 15.53 -0.02
N ALA A 134 12.09 16.21 0.84
CA ALA A 134 12.63 17.18 1.79
C ALA A 134 13.40 16.52 2.95
N VAL A 135 12.93 15.38 3.46
CA VAL A 135 13.51 14.70 4.62
C VAL A 135 14.75 13.88 4.27
N ALA A 136 14.79 13.27 3.09
CA ALA A 136 15.83 12.31 2.72
C ALA A 136 16.09 12.26 1.19
N GLY A 137 15.99 13.40 0.49
CA GLY A 137 16.20 13.49 -0.96
C GLY A 137 17.64 13.21 -1.41
N ASP A 138 18.60 13.13 -0.49
CA ASP A 138 19.96 12.65 -0.71
C ASP A 138 20.03 11.12 -0.86
N ARG A 139 19.07 10.39 -0.27
CA ARG A 139 19.00 8.93 -0.24
C ARG A 139 17.90 8.34 -1.10
N PHE A 140 16.87 9.11 -1.42
CA PHE A 140 15.70 8.64 -2.16
C PHE A 140 15.39 9.52 -3.37
N ASP A 141 15.14 8.87 -4.51
CA ASP A 141 14.43 9.48 -5.63
C ASP A 141 12.95 9.14 -5.50
N VAL A 142 12.09 10.17 -5.59
CA VAL A 142 10.70 10.06 -5.17
C VAL A 142 9.75 10.55 -6.24
N TRP A 143 8.73 9.75 -6.50
CA TRP A 143 7.64 10.02 -7.42
C TRP A 143 6.29 9.79 -6.76
N SER A 144 5.25 10.36 -7.35
CA SER A 144 3.87 10.02 -7.06
C SER A 144 3.03 9.85 -8.31
N ALA A 145 1.95 9.09 -8.19
CA ALA A 145 0.99 8.88 -9.26
C ALA A 145 -0.42 8.56 -8.75
N GLY A 146 -1.36 8.62 -9.68
CA GLY A 146 -2.79 8.41 -9.49
C GLY A 146 -3.29 7.21 -10.27
N THR A 147 -4.17 6.40 -9.70
CA THR A 147 -4.93 5.42 -10.50
C THR A 147 -5.97 6.10 -11.40
N ARG A 148 -6.53 7.22 -10.92
CA ARG A 148 -7.49 8.08 -11.61
C ARG A 148 -7.11 9.54 -11.32
N PRO A 149 -5.99 10.03 -11.90
CA PRO A 149 -5.45 11.34 -11.57
C PRO A 149 -6.45 12.46 -11.86
N ARG A 150 -6.44 13.49 -11.03
CA ARG A 150 -7.14 14.75 -11.30
C ARG A 150 -6.38 15.54 -12.35
N SER A 151 -7.06 16.49 -12.97
CA SER A 151 -6.45 17.40 -13.95
C SER A 151 -5.48 18.41 -13.31
N ALA A 152 -5.60 18.67 -12.02
CA ALA A 152 -4.77 19.62 -11.30
C ALA A 152 -4.51 19.15 -9.86
N LEU A 153 -3.44 19.69 -9.27
CA LEU A 153 -3.14 19.55 -7.85
C LEU A 153 -4.24 20.19 -7.00
N ASN A 154 -4.45 19.66 -5.80
CA ASN A 154 -5.38 20.27 -4.86
C ASN A 154 -4.77 21.58 -4.32
N PRO A 155 -5.49 22.72 -4.41
CA PRO A 155 -4.95 24.02 -4.03
C PRO A 155 -4.61 24.12 -2.54
N ASP A 156 -5.39 23.49 -1.65
CA ASP A 156 -5.12 23.51 -0.20
C ASP A 156 -3.86 22.69 0.13
N ALA A 157 -3.64 21.57 -0.58
CA ALA A 157 -2.41 20.78 -0.43
C ALA A 157 -1.18 21.60 -0.86
N VAL A 158 -1.26 22.29 -2.01
CA VAL A 158 -0.18 23.14 -2.51
C VAL A 158 0.08 24.32 -1.55
N ALA A 159 -0.97 25.00 -1.10
CA ALA A 159 -0.85 26.11 -0.16
C ALA A 159 -0.22 25.68 1.17
N LEU A 160 -0.63 24.52 1.71
CA LEU A 160 -0.02 23.96 2.92
C LEU A 160 1.47 23.63 2.71
N LEU A 161 1.83 23.01 1.59
CA LEU A 161 3.21 22.67 1.28
C LEU A 161 4.09 23.93 1.18
N GLN A 162 3.59 24.97 0.49
CA GLN A 162 4.27 26.26 0.39
C GLN A 162 4.41 26.94 1.76
N GLN A 163 3.36 26.93 2.60
CA GLN A 163 3.41 27.45 3.96
C GLN A 163 4.46 26.72 4.83
N LYS A 164 4.67 25.43 4.58
CA LYS A 164 5.69 24.60 5.25
C LYS A 164 7.09 24.76 4.65
N GLY A 165 7.25 25.61 3.63
CA GLY A 165 8.53 25.92 2.99
C GLY A 165 8.98 24.89 1.96
N HIS A 166 8.06 24.06 1.44
CA HIS A 166 8.40 23.09 0.40
C HIS A 166 8.36 23.71 -1.00
N ASP A 167 9.25 23.25 -1.87
CA ASP A 167 9.17 23.53 -3.30
C ASP A 167 8.06 22.69 -3.95
N THR A 168 7.14 23.37 -4.64
CA THR A 168 6.01 22.76 -5.34
C THR A 168 6.08 22.91 -6.87
N ALA A 169 7.14 23.52 -7.41
CA ALA A 169 7.21 23.89 -8.83
C ALA A 169 7.27 22.68 -9.78
N THR A 170 7.80 21.55 -9.30
CA THR A 170 8.00 20.32 -10.09
C THR A 170 6.89 19.29 -9.88
N LEU A 171 5.89 19.60 -9.05
CA LEU A 171 4.80 18.69 -8.72
C LEU A 171 3.74 18.71 -9.83
N GLU A 172 3.25 17.53 -10.21
CA GLU A 172 2.18 17.40 -11.19
C GLU A 172 1.29 16.20 -10.86
N ALA A 173 0.01 16.30 -11.21
CA ALA A 173 -0.92 15.17 -11.15
C ALA A 173 -0.73 14.30 -12.40
N LYS A 174 -0.33 13.03 -12.22
CA LYS A 174 -0.05 12.10 -13.31
C LYS A 174 -0.63 10.71 -13.08
N SER A 175 -0.87 10.00 -14.17
CA SER A 175 -1.36 8.62 -14.13
C SER A 175 -0.23 7.65 -13.79
N MET A 176 -0.54 6.61 -13.01
CA MET A 176 0.42 5.52 -12.74
C MET A 176 0.84 4.77 -14.00
N THR A 177 0.05 4.84 -15.08
CA THR A 177 0.36 4.19 -16.36
C THR A 177 1.65 4.72 -16.99
N VAL A 178 2.09 5.93 -16.62
CA VAL A 178 3.39 6.50 -17.03
C VAL A 178 4.55 5.64 -16.49
N PHE A 179 4.33 4.92 -15.39
CA PHE A 179 5.31 4.04 -14.76
C PHE A 179 5.11 2.56 -15.09
N GLN A 180 4.27 2.25 -16.07
CA GLN A 180 4.01 0.88 -16.54
C GLN A 180 4.61 0.62 -17.92
N THR A 181 5.49 1.51 -18.39
CA THR A 181 6.21 1.37 -19.65
C THR A 181 7.49 0.56 -19.47
N PRO A 182 8.06 -0.03 -20.54
CA PRO A 182 9.34 -0.73 -20.47
C PRO A 182 10.52 0.14 -19.98
N ASP A 183 10.44 1.46 -20.19
CA ASP A 183 11.46 2.43 -19.79
C ASP A 183 11.20 3.05 -18.41
N ALA A 184 10.15 2.58 -17.70
CA ALA A 184 9.81 3.08 -16.39
C ALA A 184 10.93 2.74 -15.37
N PRO A 185 11.15 3.58 -14.35
CA PRO A 185 12.10 3.26 -13.30
C PRO A 185 11.68 1.99 -12.55
N ASP A 186 12.64 1.09 -12.33
CA ASP A 186 12.45 0.01 -11.35
C ASP A 186 12.37 0.62 -9.95
N PHE A 187 11.21 0.49 -9.30
CA PHE A 187 11.03 1.00 -7.95
C PHE A 187 11.58 0.00 -6.93
N ASP A 188 12.26 0.52 -5.91
CA ASP A 188 12.64 -0.26 -4.73
C ASP A 188 11.45 -0.34 -3.74
N PHE A 189 10.65 0.73 -3.67
CA PHE A 189 9.49 0.85 -2.77
C PHE A 189 8.25 1.43 -3.45
N VAL A 190 7.08 0.88 -3.12
CA VAL A 190 5.78 1.41 -3.56
C VAL A 190 4.81 1.49 -2.39
N PHE A 191 4.33 2.70 -2.08
CA PHE A 191 3.39 2.93 -0.98
C PHE A 191 2.04 3.42 -1.48
N THR A 192 0.95 2.78 -1.06
CA THR A 192 -0.41 3.28 -1.32
C THR A 192 -0.88 4.10 -0.13
N VAL A 193 -1.30 5.35 -0.35
CA VAL A 193 -1.69 6.29 0.74
C VAL A 193 -3.19 6.58 0.79
N CYS A 194 -3.99 5.87 -0.02
CA CYS A 194 -5.45 5.90 0.07
C CYS A 194 -6.04 4.51 -0.13
N ASP A 195 -7.11 4.23 0.61
CA ASP A 195 -7.80 2.93 0.57
C ASP A 195 -8.25 2.55 -0.83
N GLN A 196 -8.78 3.53 -1.56
CA GLN A 196 -9.28 3.34 -2.91
C GLN A 196 -8.19 2.92 -3.91
N ALA A 197 -6.97 3.45 -3.80
CA ALA A 197 -5.86 2.98 -4.64
C ALA A 197 -5.43 1.55 -4.27
N ALA A 198 -5.46 1.18 -2.99
CA ALA A 198 -5.17 -0.19 -2.55
C ALA A 198 -6.27 -1.19 -2.95
N ASN A 199 -7.51 -0.72 -3.07
CA ASN A 199 -8.66 -1.54 -3.49
C ASN A 199 -8.63 -1.85 -4.99
N GLU A 200 -8.02 -0.99 -5.81
CA GLU A 200 -7.90 -1.18 -7.26
C GLU A 200 -6.88 -2.27 -7.60
N ASP A 201 -7.20 -3.11 -8.59
CA ASP A 201 -6.31 -4.17 -9.04
C ASP A 201 -5.20 -3.58 -9.93
N CYS A 202 -4.13 -3.12 -9.30
CA CYS A 202 -2.95 -2.66 -10.01
C CYS A 202 -2.12 -3.86 -10.51
N PRO A 203 -1.62 -3.84 -11.76
CA PRO A 203 -0.66 -4.83 -12.24
C PRO A 203 0.54 -4.95 -11.31
N ALA A 204 1.15 -6.13 -11.24
CA ALA A 204 2.39 -6.33 -10.51
C ALA A 204 3.50 -5.44 -11.11
N TRP A 205 4.24 -4.75 -10.24
CA TRP A 205 5.40 -3.97 -10.62
C TRP A 205 6.55 -4.88 -11.04
N GLN A 206 7.31 -4.47 -12.05
CA GLN A 206 8.58 -5.11 -12.38
C GLN A 206 9.52 -5.02 -11.16
N GLY A 207 10.36 -6.05 -10.95
CA GLY A 207 11.28 -6.12 -9.81
C GLY A 207 10.66 -6.43 -8.45
N GLN A 208 9.32 -6.45 -8.31
CA GLN A 208 8.61 -6.71 -7.04
C GLN A 208 9.10 -5.78 -5.89
N PRO A 209 8.81 -4.47 -5.94
CA PRO A 209 9.17 -3.53 -4.90
C PRO A 209 8.63 -3.95 -3.53
N ILE A 210 9.32 -3.53 -2.47
CA ILE A 210 8.78 -3.60 -1.12
C ILE A 210 7.58 -2.65 -1.07
N SER A 211 6.43 -3.17 -0.63
CA SER A 211 5.17 -2.43 -0.74
C SER A 211 4.39 -2.45 0.55
N SER A 212 3.69 -1.35 0.85
CA SER A 212 2.80 -1.30 2.01
C SER A 212 1.69 -0.27 1.83
N HIS A 213 0.66 -0.39 2.66
CA HIS A 213 -0.51 0.46 2.63
C HIS A 213 -0.54 1.42 3.83
N TRP A 214 -0.44 2.72 3.57
CA TRP A 214 -0.48 3.78 4.57
C TRP A 214 -1.77 4.58 4.45
N GLY A 215 -2.91 3.90 4.63
CA GLY A 215 -4.24 4.49 4.55
C GLY A 215 -4.37 5.75 5.40
N LEU A 216 -4.87 6.81 4.77
CA LEU A 216 -5.22 8.07 5.42
C LEU A 216 -6.56 8.59 4.86
N PRO A 217 -7.41 9.20 5.71
CA PRO A 217 -8.62 9.88 5.27
C PRO A 217 -8.32 10.86 4.14
N ASP A 218 -9.27 11.06 3.22
CA ASP A 218 -9.10 12.05 2.16
C ASP A 218 -9.38 13.46 2.72
N PRO A 219 -8.37 14.34 2.87
CA PRO A 219 -8.61 15.68 3.37
C PRO A 219 -9.50 16.49 2.41
N ALA A 220 -9.50 16.16 1.11
CA ALA A 220 -10.33 16.84 0.12
C ALA A 220 -11.81 16.43 0.19
N ALA A 221 -12.16 15.37 0.94
CA ALA A 221 -13.55 14.97 1.16
C ALA A 221 -14.20 15.71 2.34
N VAL A 222 -13.42 16.45 3.14
CA VAL A 222 -13.94 17.24 4.25
C VAL A 222 -14.65 18.49 3.71
N THR A 223 -15.93 18.61 4.02
CA THR A 223 -16.77 19.76 3.70
C THR A 223 -17.07 20.53 4.98
N GLY A 224 -17.11 21.87 4.92
CA GLY A 224 -17.42 22.67 6.11
C GLY A 224 -16.64 23.98 6.13
N ALA A 225 -16.38 24.49 7.33
CA ALA A 225 -15.65 25.73 7.52
C ALA A 225 -14.18 25.60 7.05
N ASP A 226 -13.59 26.71 6.61
CA ASP A 226 -12.21 26.71 6.11
C ASP A 226 -11.20 26.20 7.14
N ALA A 227 -11.42 26.49 8.42
CA ALA A 227 -10.59 25.98 9.51
C ALA A 227 -10.64 24.45 9.64
N GLU A 228 -11.80 23.83 9.44
CA GLU A 228 -11.97 22.36 9.50
C GLU A 228 -11.29 21.68 8.31
N ARG A 229 -11.46 22.26 7.12
CA ARG A 229 -10.75 21.81 5.90
C ARG A 229 -9.24 21.90 6.08
N ALA A 230 -8.73 23.06 6.51
CA ALA A 230 -7.31 23.26 6.76
C ALA A 230 -6.78 22.26 7.80
N LEU A 231 -7.51 22.05 8.90
CA LEU A 231 -7.15 21.07 9.93
C LEU A 231 -6.99 19.67 9.35
N ALA A 232 -7.90 19.22 8.47
CA ALA A 232 -7.81 17.91 7.84
C ALA A 232 -6.54 17.75 6.97
N PHE A 233 -6.15 18.79 6.22
CA PHE A 233 -4.89 18.80 5.49
C PHE A 233 -3.67 18.76 6.42
N HIS A 234 -3.68 19.55 7.49
CA HIS A 234 -2.61 19.55 8.50
C HIS A 234 -2.46 18.19 9.19
N GLN A 235 -3.56 17.55 9.57
CA GLN A 235 -3.56 16.20 10.16
C GLN A 235 -3.01 15.16 9.18
N THR A 236 -3.44 15.21 7.93
CA THR A 236 -2.95 14.32 6.87
C THR A 236 -1.44 14.49 6.66
N TYR A 237 -0.96 15.74 6.57
CA TYR A 237 0.46 16.05 6.46
C TYR A 237 1.25 15.54 7.65
N GLY A 238 0.76 15.75 8.88
CA GLY A 238 1.41 15.28 10.11
C GLY A 238 1.54 13.76 10.16
N ALA A 239 0.47 13.04 9.80
CA ALA A 239 0.48 11.58 9.75
C ALA A 239 1.46 11.04 8.70
N LEU A 240 1.49 11.64 7.50
CA LEU A 240 2.47 11.29 6.46
C LEU A 240 3.90 11.59 6.92
N LEU A 241 4.14 12.76 7.51
CA LEU A 241 5.47 13.15 7.99
C LEU A 241 5.99 12.18 9.05
N HIS A 242 5.15 11.73 9.96
CA HIS A 242 5.53 10.75 10.97
C HIS A 242 5.96 9.42 10.34
N ARG A 243 5.12 8.84 9.48
CA ARG A 243 5.43 7.58 8.77
C ARG A 243 6.67 7.68 7.89
N ILE A 244 6.80 8.78 7.15
CA ILE A 244 7.94 9.01 6.25
C ILE A 244 9.24 9.19 7.02
N ARG A 245 9.22 9.87 8.17
CA ARG A 245 10.42 9.98 9.04
C ARG A 245 10.83 8.63 9.60
N ALA A 246 9.86 7.81 10.04
CA ALA A 246 10.15 6.45 10.49
C ALA A 246 10.76 5.60 9.35
N PHE A 247 10.20 5.70 8.14
CA PHE A 247 10.71 5.01 6.95
C PHE A 247 12.13 5.48 6.57
N ALA A 248 12.36 6.80 6.52
CA ALA A 248 13.66 7.37 6.19
C ALA A 248 14.74 7.01 7.22
N ALA A 249 14.36 6.75 8.48
CA ALA A 249 15.27 6.31 9.52
C ALA A 249 15.64 4.82 9.42
N LEU A 250 14.97 4.02 8.58
CA LEU A 250 15.30 2.61 8.43
C LEU A 250 16.69 2.42 7.81
N PRO A 251 17.48 1.45 8.30
CA PRO A 251 18.78 1.09 7.74
C PRO A 251 18.59 0.19 6.50
N VAL A 252 18.01 0.77 5.44
CA VAL A 252 17.61 0.07 4.21
C VAL A 252 18.73 -0.70 3.50
N THR A 253 20.00 -0.32 3.71
CA THR A 253 21.17 -0.99 3.12
C THR A 253 21.63 -2.22 3.89
N SER A 254 21.26 -2.35 5.17
CA SER A 254 21.71 -3.46 6.03
C SER A 254 20.59 -4.46 6.34
N LEU A 255 19.33 -4.11 6.09
CA LEU A 255 18.21 -5.02 6.30
C LEU A 255 18.05 -5.93 5.09
N ASP A 256 17.84 -7.22 5.35
CA ASP A 256 17.33 -8.12 4.33
C ASP A 256 15.89 -7.71 3.92
N ARG A 257 15.44 -8.22 2.76
CA ARG A 257 14.15 -7.87 2.19
C ARG A 257 12.96 -8.23 3.09
N ILE A 258 13.05 -9.31 3.87
CA ILE A 258 11.97 -9.75 4.78
C ILE A 258 11.88 -8.82 5.98
N ALA A 259 13.02 -8.49 6.58
CA ALA A 259 13.11 -7.54 7.69
C ALA A 259 12.64 -6.14 7.27
N LEU A 260 13.01 -5.72 6.06
CA LEU A 260 12.60 -4.43 5.51
C LEU A 260 11.10 -4.38 5.20
N GLN A 261 10.53 -5.44 4.62
CA GLN A 261 9.08 -5.55 4.42
C GLN A 261 8.32 -5.46 5.76
N ARG A 262 8.77 -6.22 6.78
CA ARG A 262 8.18 -6.17 8.13
C ARG A 262 8.25 -4.78 8.75
N ALA A 263 9.41 -4.12 8.67
CA ALA A 263 9.60 -2.79 9.22
C ALA A 263 8.66 -1.75 8.57
N VAL A 264 8.43 -1.86 7.26
CA VAL A 264 7.48 -0.99 6.56
C VAL A 264 6.03 -1.28 6.98
N ASP A 265 5.65 -2.54 7.15
CA ASP A 265 4.31 -2.91 7.60
C ASP A 265 4.06 -2.49 9.06
N ASP A 266 5.08 -2.53 9.92
CA ASP A 266 5.01 -2.02 11.28
C ASP A 266 4.76 -0.49 11.30
N ILE A 267 5.40 0.25 10.38
CA ILE A 267 5.13 1.69 10.20
C ILE A 267 3.68 1.95 9.77
N ALA A 268 3.11 1.07 8.93
CA ALA A 268 1.71 1.15 8.54
C ALA A 268 0.76 0.95 9.73
N ALA A 269 1.05 -0.06 10.56
CA ALA A 269 0.26 -0.46 11.72
C ALA A 269 0.32 0.54 12.89
N GLN A 270 1.32 1.43 12.93
CA GLN A 270 1.37 2.51 13.91
C GLN A 270 0.12 3.39 13.79
N LYS A 271 -0.76 3.30 14.79
CA LYS A 271 -1.89 4.22 14.94
C LYS A 271 -1.30 5.62 15.15
N GLY A 272 -1.44 6.49 14.14
CA GLY A 272 -1.14 7.91 14.31
C GLY A 272 -1.91 8.42 15.53
N PHE A 273 -1.22 9.13 16.42
CA PHE A 273 -1.85 9.75 17.58
C PHE A 273 -3.05 10.59 17.10
N ALA A 274 -4.26 10.08 17.33
CA ALA A 274 -5.43 10.93 17.41
C ALA A 274 -5.25 11.72 18.71
N ALA A 275 -4.72 12.94 18.58
CA ALA A 275 -4.84 13.96 19.61
C ALA A 275 -6.25 14.56 19.55
#